data_AF-A0A7G1P5Z8-F1
#
_entry.id   AF-A0A7G1P5Z8-F1
#
_cell.length_a   1.000
_cell.length_b   1.000
_cell.length_c   1.000
_cell.angle_alpha   90.00
_cell.angle_beta   90.00
_cell.angle_gamma   90.00
#
_symmetry.space_group_name_H-M   'P 1'
#
loop_
_entity.id
_entity.type
_entity.pdbx_description
1 polymer ?
#
loop_
_entity_poly.entity_id
_entity_poly.type
_entity_poly.pdbx_seq_one_letter_code
_entity_poly.pdbx_strand_id
1 'polypeptide(L)'
;MPVARIAEVSFTSDDRARDMIRNFNMNGFDSLCPKYSGGRPQMFTLPERREIKKLAKSKPTEHDLPFSTWSLTNPADFLVTEGVVDDSSHESLRISLRKEGISFQSQDRPAAPAADLGVHNCHRWSCG
;
A
#
# COMPACT_ATOMS: atom_id res chain seq x y z
N MET A 1 -31.73 7.99 39.82
CA MET A 1 -32.29 7.19 38.72
C MET A 1 -31.73 5.78 38.81
N PRO A 2 -32.56 4.72 38.79
CA PRO A 2 -32.06 3.34 38.85
C PRO A 2 -31.30 2.96 37.57
N VAL A 3 -30.31 2.06 37.69
CA VAL A 3 -29.47 1.61 36.57
C VAL A 3 -30.33 1.00 35.45
N ALA A 4 -31.37 0.24 35.80
CA ALA A 4 -32.28 -0.35 34.82
C ALA A 4 -32.95 0.68 33.90
N ARG A 5 -33.32 1.85 34.43
CA ARG A 5 -33.88 2.96 33.64
C ARG A 5 -32.82 3.60 32.74
N ILE A 6 -31.57 3.65 33.19
CA ILE A 6 -30.45 4.16 32.39
C ILE A 6 -30.20 3.20 31.23
N ALA A 7 -30.15 1.90 31.50
CA ALA A 7 -29.96 0.86 30.49
C ALA A 7 -31.06 0.89 29.41
N GLU A 8 -32.33 1.03 29.83
CA GLU A 8 -33.48 1.18 28.94
C GLU A 8 -33.36 2.40 28.03
N VAL A 9 -33.08 3.59 28.59
CA VAL A 9 -33.03 4.85 27.83
C VAL A 9 -31.76 4.96 26.95
N SER A 10 -30.66 4.35 27.37
CA SER A 10 -29.38 4.38 26.64
C SER A 10 -29.16 3.18 25.71
N PHE A 11 -30.15 2.29 25.58
CA PHE A 11 -30.10 1.09 24.75
C PHE A 11 -28.83 0.25 25.00
N THR A 12 -28.50 0.04 26.27
CA THR A 12 -27.32 -0.74 26.69
C THR A 12 -27.68 -1.75 27.76
N SER A 13 -26.74 -2.63 28.16
CA SER A 13 -26.97 -3.59 29.23
C SER A 13 -26.84 -2.93 30.62
N ASP A 14 -27.50 -3.49 31.64
CA ASP A 14 -27.40 -2.95 33.01
C ASP A 14 -25.95 -2.95 33.51
N ASP A 15 -25.19 -4.03 33.23
CA ASP A 15 -23.75 -4.11 33.51
C ASP A 15 -22.96 -2.99 32.83
N ARG A 16 -23.24 -2.72 31.55
CA ARG A 16 -22.56 -1.64 30.83
C ARG A 16 -22.90 -0.27 31.41
N ALA A 17 -24.14 -0.06 31.85
CA ALA A 17 -24.54 1.17 32.53
C ALA A 17 -23.85 1.33 33.89
N ARG A 18 -23.68 0.27 34.69
CA ARG A 18 -22.90 0.31 35.94
C ARG A 18 -21.45 0.69 35.67
N ASP A 19 -20.83 0.08 34.67
CA ASP A 19 -19.45 0.39 34.28
C ASP A 19 -19.29 1.84 33.82
N MET A 20 -20.23 2.36 33.02
CA MET A 20 -20.22 3.76 32.59
C MET A 20 -20.33 4.71 33.80
N ILE A 21 -21.25 4.45 34.73
CA ILE A 21 -21.43 5.27 35.94
C ILE A 21 -20.17 5.23 36.80
N ARG A 22 -19.58 4.05 37.00
CA ARG A 22 -18.34 3.89 37.77
C ARG A 22 -17.18 4.64 37.11
N ASN A 23 -17.00 4.47 35.80
CA ASN A 23 -15.94 5.11 35.03
C ASN A 23 -16.10 6.64 35.05
N PHE A 24 -17.33 7.13 34.94
CA PHE A 24 -17.65 8.57 35.03
C PHE A 24 -17.39 9.14 36.42
N ASN A 25 -17.80 8.44 37.47
CA ASN A 25 -17.55 8.89 38.85
C ASN A 25 -16.06 8.91 39.21
N MET A 26 -15.25 8.04 38.59
CA MET A 26 -13.81 7.98 38.81
C MET A 26 -13.03 9.00 37.95
N ASN A 27 -13.38 9.14 36.68
CA ASN A 27 -12.57 9.84 35.68
C ASN A 27 -13.29 11.06 35.04
N GLY A 28 -14.50 11.39 35.48
CA GLY A 28 -15.27 12.52 34.94
C GLY A 28 -15.55 12.37 33.45
N PHE A 29 -15.50 13.48 32.72
CA PHE A 29 -15.76 13.50 31.27
C PHE A 29 -14.73 12.73 30.44
N ASP A 30 -13.51 12.53 30.94
CA ASP A 30 -12.48 11.73 30.26
C ASP A 30 -12.92 10.27 30.06
N SER A 31 -13.85 9.79 30.90
CA SER A 31 -14.47 8.47 30.79
C SER A 31 -15.36 8.29 29.56
N LEU A 32 -15.89 9.40 29.03
CA LEU A 32 -16.82 9.41 27.90
C LEU A 32 -16.09 9.55 26.56
N CYS A 33 -14.83 9.98 26.57
CA CYS A 33 -13.99 9.99 25.39
C CYS A 33 -13.73 8.55 24.95
N PRO A 34 -14.17 8.12 23.75
CA PRO A 34 -13.81 6.81 23.23
C PRO A 34 -12.29 6.71 23.16
N LYS A 35 -11.71 5.67 23.77
CA LYS A 35 -10.32 5.28 23.51
C LYS A 35 -10.27 4.63 22.12
N TYR A 36 -10.53 5.43 21.09
CA TYR A 36 -10.35 5.00 19.72
C TYR A 36 -8.86 4.97 19.43
N SER A 37 -8.21 3.83 19.74
CA SER A 37 -6.91 3.50 19.19
C SER A 37 -7.14 3.29 17.69
N GLY A 38 -6.86 4.31 16.88
CA GLY A 38 -7.24 4.35 15.47
C GLY A 38 -6.86 3.08 14.72
N GLY A 39 -7.87 2.28 14.36
CA GLY A 39 -7.77 1.13 13.46
C GLY A 39 -6.63 0.14 13.73
N ARG A 40 -6.39 -0.74 12.75
CA ARG A 40 -5.18 -1.57 12.72
C ARG A 40 -3.96 -0.64 12.63
N PRO A 41 -2.90 -0.85 13.44
CA PRO A 41 -1.65 -0.12 13.31
C PRO A 41 -1.17 -0.09 11.86
N GLN A 42 -0.64 1.06 11.46
CA GLN A 42 -0.12 1.25 10.12
C GLN A 42 1.08 0.29 9.92
N MET A 43 0.97 -0.62 8.94
CA MET A 43 1.96 -1.69 8.75
C MET A 43 3.34 -1.21 8.27
N PHE A 44 3.44 0.02 7.78
CA PHE A 44 4.72 0.63 7.42
C PHE A 44 4.85 1.96 8.14
N THR A 45 6.00 2.14 8.78
CA THR A 45 6.36 3.42 9.38
C THR A 45 6.56 4.49 8.31
N LEU A 46 6.52 5.77 8.69
CA LEU A 46 6.79 6.87 7.76
C LEU A 46 8.14 6.78 7.02
N PRO A 47 9.28 6.42 7.65
CA PRO A 47 10.54 6.26 6.91
C PRO A 47 10.48 5.11 5.90
N GLU A 48 9.92 3.95 6.28
CA GLU A 48 9.77 2.80 5.38
C GLU A 48 8.96 3.17 4.12
N ARG A 49 7.89 3.94 4.27
CA ARG A 49 7.08 4.41 3.13
C ARG A 49 7.87 5.28 2.16
N ARG A 50 8.80 6.11 2.67
CA ARG A 50 9.64 6.96 1.82
C ARG A 50 10.62 6.12 1.01
N GLU A 51 11.21 5.10 1.63
CA GLU A 51 12.10 4.17 0.93
C GLU A 51 11.34 3.34 -0.11
N ILE A 52 10.17 2.78 0.25
CA ILE A 52 9.29 2.08 -0.71
C ILE A 52 8.97 2.97 -1.90
N LYS A 53 8.65 4.25 -1.66
CA LYS A 53 8.36 5.23 -2.71
C LYS A 53 9.57 5.53 -3.59
N LYS A 54 10.75 5.65 -2.99
CA LYS A 54 12.00 5.91 -3.71
C LYS A 54 12.33 4.73 -4.63
N LEU A 55 12.25 3.50 -4.10
CA LEU A 55 12.48 2.26 -4.84
C LEU A 55 11.48 2.07 -5.97
N ALA A 56 10.18 2.27 -5.70
CA ALA A 56 9.13 2.12 -6.70
C ALA A 56 9.22 3.14 -7.85
N LYS A 57 9.92 4.26 -7.66
CA LYS A 57 10.16 5.27 -8.70
C LYS A 57 11.45 5.05 -9.50
N SER A 58 12.47 4.46 -8.89
CA SER A 58 13.71 4.08 -9.60
C SER A 58 13.47 2.91 -10.56
N LYS A 59 14.39 2.66 -11.49
CA LYS A 59 14.32 1.46 -12.35
C LYS A 59 14.98 0.27 -11.63
N PRO A 60 14.48 -0.97 -11.80
CA PRO A 60 15.14 -2.13 -11.20
C PRO A 60 16.59 -2.32 -11.69
N THR A 61 16.90 -1.86 -12.91
CA THR A 61 18.26 -1.85 -13.48
C THR A 61 19.24 -0.95 -12.70
N GLU A 62 18.74 0.06 -11.99
CA GLU A 62 19.58 0.93 -11.12
C GLU A 62 19.96 0.23 -9.81
N HIS A 63 19.34 -0.91 -9.51
CA HIS A 63 19.57 -1.73 -8.33
C HIS A 63 20.24 -3.08 -8.67
N ASP A 64 20.90 -3.16 -9.83
CA ASP A 64 21.57 -4.37 -10.33
C ASP A 64 20.66 -5.62 -10.47
N LEU A 65 19.34 -5.40 -10.55
CA LEU A 65 18.37 -6.47 -10.75
C LEU A 65 18.21 -6.77 -12.25
N PRO A 66 18.07 -8.06 -12.65
CA PRO A 66 17.94 -8.46 -14.05
C PRO A 66 16.55 -8.14 -14.65
N PHE A 67 15.79 -7.25 -14.04
CA PHE A 67 14.43 -6.89 -14.45
C PHE A 67 14.39 -5.51 -15.11
N SER A 68 13.61 -5.37 -16.18
CA SER A 68 13.37 -4.07 -16.83
C SER A 68 12.21 -3.29 -16.22
N THR A 69 11.33 -3.95 -15.46
CA THR A 69 10.15 -3.37 -14.82
C THR A 69 9.95 -3.90 -13.41
N TRP A 70 9.30 -3.11 -12.56
CA TRP A 70 8.86 -3.57 -11.24
C TRP A 70 7.59 -4.41 -11.36
N SER A 71 7.64 -5.66 -10.88
CA SER A 71 6.44 -6.42 -10.50
C SER A 71 6.11 -6.11 -9.03
N LEU A 72 4.93 -6.48 -8.52
CA LEU A 72 4.59 -6.27 -7.10
C LEU A 72 5.44 -7.12 -6.13
N THR A 73 5.98 -8.24 -6.59
CA THR A 73 6.79 -9.17 -5.80
C THR A 73 8.24 -8.69 -5.63
N ASN A 74 8.84 -8.12 -6.68
CA ASN A 74 10.25 -7.74 -6.66
C ASN A 74 10.61 -6.67 -5.60
N PRO A 75 9.80 -5.61 -5.37
CA PRO A 75 10.05 -4.65 -4.29
C PRO A 75 9.90 -5.28 -2.91
N ALA A 76 8.98 -6.23 -2.74
CA ALA A 76 8.78 -6.91 -1.45
C ALA A 76 9.99 -7.76 -1.09
N ASP A 77 10.48 -8.57 -2.03
CA ASP A 77 11.68 -9.39 -1.85
C ASP A 77 12.93 -8.52 -1.61
N PHE A 78 13.05 -7.40 -2.33
CA PHE A 78 14.17 -6.47 -2.15
C PHE A 78 14.14 -5.79 -0.77
N LEU A 79 12.97 -5.35 -0.29
CA LEU A 79 12.83 -4.69 1.01
C LEU A 79 13.09 -5.63 2.20
N VAL A 80 12.75 -6.91 2.06
CA VAL A 80 13.08 -7.95 3.05
C VAL A 80 14.59 -8.24 3.03
N THR A 81 15.19 -8.31 1.84
CA THR A 81 16.65 -8.56 1.69
C THR A 81 17.49 -7.40 2.21
N GLU A 82 17.07 -6.15 1.99
CA GLU A 82 17.73 -4.94 2.50
C GLU A 82 17.50 -4.73 4.01
N GLY A 83 16.61 -5.53 4.64
CA GLY A 83 16.33 -5.47 6.08
C GLY A 83 15.46 -4.27 6.49
N VAL A 84 14.70 -3.69 5.56
CA VAL A 84 13.85 -2.52 5.81
C VAL A 84 12.53 -2.91 6.49
N VAL A 85 12.08 -4.17 6.38
CA VAL A 85 10.85 -4.68 7.01
C VAL A 85 11.01 -6.17 7.38
N ASP A 86 10.63 -6.56 8.61
CA ASP A 86 10.74 -7.96 9.12
C ASP A 86 9.83 -8.97 8.39
N ASP A 87 8.67 -8.55 7.90
CA ASP A 87 7.74 -9.37 7.10
C ASP A 87 6.84 -8.47 6.25
N SER A 88 7.09 -8.38 4.94
CA SER A 88 6.26 -7.59 4.05
C SER A 88 5.21 -8.45 3.37
N SER A 89 3.98 -8.44 3.89
CA SER A 89 2.85 -8.96 3.11
C SER A 89 2.67 -8.16 1.82
N HIS A 90 2.57 -8.85 0.68
CA HIS A 90 2.32 -8.22 -0.64
C HIS A 90 1.11 -7.27 -0.63
N GLU A 91 0.10 -7.56 0.21
CA GLU A 91 -1.09 -6.71 0.32
C GLU A 91 -0.79 -5.38 1.02
N SER A 92 0.11 -5.37 2.01
CA SER A 92 0.58 -4.15 2.66
C SER A 92 1.27 -3.24 1.65
N LEU A 93 2.18 -3.81 0.84
CA LEU A 93 2.91 -3.09 -0.19
C LEU A 93 1.96 -2.53 -1.25
N ARG A 94 0.97 -3.33 -1.68
CA ARG A 94 -0.09 -2.90 -2.60
C ARG A 94 -0.91 -1.73 -2.05
N ILE A 95 -1.32 -1.79 -0.78
CA ILE A 95 -2.05 -0.70 -0.11
C ILE A 95 -1.17 0.55 0.00
N SER A 96 0.12 0.40 0.30
CA SER A 96 1.07 1.51 0.40
C SER A 96 1.26 2.23 -0.93
N LEU A 97 1.51 1.48 -2.01
CA LEU A 97 1.66 2.04 -3.35
C LEU A 97 0.37 2.72 -3.85
N ARG A 98 -0.80 2.14 -3.57
CA ARG A 98 -2.09 2.77 -3.89
C ARG A 98 -2.31 4.09 -3.14
N LYS A 99 -1.96 4.15 -1.86
CA LYS A 99 -2.05 5.39 -1.07
C LYS A 99 -1.14 6.49 -1.62
N GLU A 100 0.01 6.11 -2.17
CA GLU A 100 0.98 7.01 -2.80
C GLU A 100 0.66 7.30 -4.28
N GLY A 101 -0.40 6.70 -4.85
CA GLY A 101 -0.81 6.90 -6.24
C GLY A 101 0.13 6.25 -7.27
N ILE A 102 0.98 5.31 -6.87
CA ILE A 102 1.93 4.63 -7.75
C ILE A 102 1.26 3.40 -8.36
N SER A 103 1.18 3.35 -9.68
CA SER A 103 0.77 2.18 -10.45
C SER A 103 1.95 1.68 -11.30
N PHE A 104 2.15 0.36 -11.35
CA PHE A 104 3.14 -0.27 -12.23
C PHE A 104 2.61 -0.54 -13.64
N GLN A 105 1.42 -0.03 -13.98
CA GLN A 105 0.86 -0.13 -15.33
C GLN A 105 1.46 0.95 -16.24
N SER A 106 2.72 0.78 -16.61
CA SER A 106 3.27 1.37 -17.83
C SER A 106 3.88 0.26 -18.66
N GLN A 107 3.06 -0.32 -19.54
CA GLN A 107 3.60 -0.85 -20.79
C GLN A 107 3.92 0.35 -21.68
N ASP A 108 5.03 1.04 -21.43
CA ASP A 108 5.70 1.72 -22.53
C ASP A 108 6.36 0.63 -23.36
N ARG A 109 5.57 0.02 -24.24
CA ARG A 109 6.10 -0.75 -25.36
C ARG A 109 6.79 0.30 -26.25
N PRO A 110 8.13 0.28 -26.41
CA PRO A 110 8.74 1.16 -27.39
C PRO A 110 8.09 0.88 -28.74
N ALA A 111 7.62 1.93 -29.42
CA ALA A 111 7.15 1.81 -30.79
C ALA A 111 8.25 1.12 -31.59
N ALA A 112 7.90 0.03 -32.27
CA ALA A 112 8.82 -0.66 -33.17
C ALA A 112 9.46 0.40 -34.09
N PRO A 113 10.80 0.40 -34.26
CA PRO A 113 11.42 1.37 -35.16
C PRO A 113 10.79 1.20 -36.53
N ALA A 114 10.36 2.32 -37.13
CA ALA A 114 9.83 2.33 -38.47
C ALA A 114 10.85 1.66 -39.40
N ALA A 115 10.47 0.53 -39.99
CA ALA A 115 11.25 -0.07 -41.04
C ALA A 115 11.29 0.94 -42.21
N ASP A 116 12.43 1.59 -42.40
CA ASP A 116 12.79 2.24 -43.64
C ASP A 116 12.83 1.16 -44.74
N LEU A 117 11.69 0.94 -45.40
CA LEU A 117 11.67 0.28 -46.70
C LEU A 117 12.16 1.29 -47.73
N GLY A 118 13.48 1.45 -47.75
CA GLY A 118 14.20 2.11 -48.84
C GLY A 118 13.89 1.39 -50.14
N VAL A 119 13.20 2.08 -51.04
CA VAL A 119 12.98 1.70 -52.42
C VAL A 119 14.33 1.66 -53.12
N HIS A 120 14.90 0.46 -53.31
CA HIS A 120 16.03 0.27 -54.21
C HIS A 120 15.78 -0.89 -55.19
N ASN A 121 15.31 -0.47 -56.37
CA ASN A 121 15.83 -0.82 -57.68
C ASN A 121 15.95 -2.33 -58.01
N CYS A 122 14.84 -2.93 -58.43
CA CYS A 122 14.86 -4.17 -59.20
C CYS A 122 15.28 -3.88 -60.65
N HIS A 123 16.59 -3.87 -60.92
CA HIS A 123 17.11 -4.06 -62.27
C HIS A 123 18.23 -5.10 -62.27
N ARG A 124 18.01 -6.14 -63.08
CA ARG A 124 18.94 -7.24 -63.43
C ARG A 124 19.16 -8.17 -62.22
N TRP A 125 18.97 -9.48 -62.30
CA TRP A 125 19.73 -10.41 -63.11
C TRP A 125 18.87 -11.54 -63.69
N SER A 126 19.33 -12.00 -64.85
CA SER A 126 18.82 -13.07 -65.69
C SER A 126 19.35 -14.43 -65.21
N CYS A 127 18.51 -15.47 -65.26
CA CYS A 127 18.94 -16.86 -65.42
C CYS A 127 17.94 -17.54 -66.37
N GLY A 128 18.49 -18.29 -67.34
CA GLY A 128 17.80 -18.88 -68.49
C GLY A 128 17.11 -20.20 -68.24
#